data_AF-A0A951H5F3-F1
#
_entry.id   AF-A0A951H5F3-F1
#
_cell.length_a   1.000
_cell.length_b   1.000
_cell.length_c   1.000
_cell.angle_alpha   90.00
_cell.angle_beta   90.00
_cell.angle_gamma   90.00
#
_symmetry.space_group_name_H-M   'P 1'
#
loop_
_entity.id
_entity.type
_entity.pdbx_description
1 polymer ?
#
loop_
_entity_poly.entity_id
_entity_poly.type
_entity_poly.pdbx_seq_one_letter_code
_entity_poly.pdbx_strand_id
1 'polypeptide(L)'
;MSDETGIPANVSGSAEPIIVGDAPISVQQLQQIYKELTGKSETVSKSYDNPIHLTFEDMENLHHKIIQALEQYNVVSVTAGFTLYYSQNTKEYFSSFERLRLHNAGASEPVESVLCKYEILIVLPNVAKAQTYEISIRMVSRLAIVRVMQEGDVTRFIRIMGQRTVSAEITYVDYTVARTFLAIVDEWVRTIPGPVGKNFIKNLQPYSHWIPRVVRLLTVTAVVLILADLVPRFIEGSNQSLQNLVRPFCI
;
A
#
# COMPACT_ATOMS: atom_id res chain seq x y z
N MET A 1 -25.73 -57.81 2.66
CA MET A 1 -26.54 -56.63 2.28
C MET A 1 -26.98 -55.99 3.57
N SER A 2 -26.38 -54.84 3.89
CA SER A 2 -26.77 -53.85 4.90
C SER A 2 -26.66 -54.25 6.38
N ASP A 3 -26.52 -53.35 7.34
CA ASP A 3 -25.67 -52.16 7.57
C ASP A 3 -25.90 -51.82 9.07
N GLU A 4 -25.06 -50.95 9.63
CA GLU A 4 -25.20 -50.21 10.91
C GLU A 4 -24.87 -50.94 12.24
N THR A 5 -23.67 -50.74 12.82
CA THR A 5 -23.08 -49.57 13.52
C THR A 5 -23.39 -49.55 15.03
N GLY A 6 -22.34 -49.80 15.81
CA GLY A 6 -22.34 -49.68 17.27
C GLY A 6 -20.90 -49.53 17.77
N ILE A 7 -20.32 -48.36 17.55
CA ILE A 7 -19.02 -47.95 18.12
C ILE A 7 -19.28 -47.39 19.53
N PRO A 8 -18.66 -47.88 20.60
CA PRO A 8 -18.43 -47.08 21.78
C PRO A 8 -17.07 -46.38 21.70
N ALA A 9 -17.15 -45.06 21.86
CA ALA A 9 -16.17 -44.15 22.47
C ALA A 9 -14.71 -44.63 22.65
N ASN A 10 -13.77 -43.92 22.00
CA ASN A 10 -12.75 -43.11 22.67
C ASN A 10 -11.64 -42.79 21.65
N VAL A 11 -11.72 -41.61 21.01
CA VAL A 11 -10.58 -41.05 20.24
C VAL A 11 -10.16 -39.76 20.92
N SER A 12 -9.58 -39.91 22.11
CA SER A 12 -8.53 -38.99 22.56
C SER A 12 -7.26 -39.40 21.82
N GLY A 13 -7.05 -38.82 20.65
CA GLY A 13 -5.83 -39.01 19.85
C GLY A 13 -4.62 -38.43 20.58
N SER A 14 -4.04 -39.23 21.48
CA SER A 14 -2.70 -39.06 21.99
C SER A 14 -1.75 -39.09 20.80
N ALA A 15 -1.11 -37.95 20.51
CA ALA A 15 -0.07 -37.84 19.50
C ALA A 15 1.04 -38.86 19.81
N GLU A 16 1.07 -39.95 19.04
CA GLU A 16 2.11 -40.96 19.18
C GLU A 16 3.48 -40.33 18.92
N PRO A 17 4.46 -40.54 19.82
CA PRO A 17 5.81 -40.03 19.63
C PRO A 17 6.49 -40.79 18.49
N ILE A 18 7.00 -40.05 17.51
CA ILE A 18 7.74 -40.61 16.39
C ILE A 18 9.18 -40.84 16.88
N ILE A 19 9.60 -42.10 16.96
CA ILE A 19 10.93 -42.47 17.45
C ILE A 19 11.96 -42.24 16.35
N VAL A 20 12.85 -41.28 16.55
CA VAL A 20 14.06 -41.10 15.73
C VAL A 20 15.27 -41.33 16.63
N GLY A 21 15.97 -42.46 16.43
CA GLY A 21 17.28 -42.71 17.04
C GLY A 21 17.33 -42.92 18.55
N ASP A 22 16.28 -43.49 19.17
CA ASP A 22 16.20 -43.91 20.59
C ASP A 22 15.71 -42.85 21.61
N ALA A 23 15.14 -41.72 21.15
CA ALA A 23 14.42 -40.78 22.02
C ALA A 23 12.96 -40.59 21.55
N PRO A 24 11.96 -40.60 22.45
CA PRO A 24 10.58 -40.28 22.10
C PRO A 24 10.44 -38.77 21.93
N ILE A 25 10.57 -38.30 20.70
CA ILE A 25 10.43 -36.89 20.35
C ILE A 25 8.98 -36.65 19.96
N SER A 26 8.30 -35.71 20.62
CA SER A 26 6.94 -35.33 20.26
C SER A 26 6.91 -34.73 18.84
N VAL A 27 5.80 -34.88 18.13
CA VAL A 27 5.62 -34.29 16.79
C VAL A 27 5.88 -32.78 16.79
N GLN A 28 5.56 -32.10 17.89
CA GLN A 28 5.83 -30.67 18.08
C GLN A 28 7.33 -30.36 18.18
N GLN A 29 8.10 -31.19 18.90
CA GLN A 29 9.55 -31.08 18.96
C GLN A 29 10.21 -31.39 17.61
N LEU A 30 9.69 -32.36 16.84
CA LEU A 30 10.19 -32.65 15.50
C LEU A 30 9.91 -31.48 14.54
N GLN A 31 8.74 -30.86 14.62
CA GLN A 31 8.41 -29.65 13.84
C GLN A 31 9.31 -28.48 14.24
N GLN A 32 9.61 -28.32 15.53
CA GLN A 32 10.52 -27.30 16.04
C GLN A 32 11.96 -27.52 15.55
N ILE A 33 12.45 -28.77 15.61
CA ILE A 33 13.76 -29.17 15.07
C ILE A 33 13.80 -28.95 13.56
N TYR A 34 12.73 -29.30 12.82
CA TYR A 34 12.66 -29.10 11.37
C TYR A 34 12.65 -27.61 11.00
N LYS A 35 11.96 -26.76 11.77
CA LYS A 35 12.00 -25.30 11.62
C LYS A 35 13.38 -24.73 11.97
N GLU A 36 14.02 -25.24 13.02
CA GLU A 36 15.37 -24.83 13.41
C GLU A 36 16.43 -25.27 12.38
N LEU A 37 16.28 -26.45 11.76
CA LEU A 37 17.15 -26.97 10.70
C LEU A 37 16.93 -26.31 9.34
N THR A 38 15.69 -25.94 9.00
CA THR A 38 15.39 -25.29 7.71
C THR A 38 15.71 -23.80 7.72
N GLY A 39 15.83 -23.16 8.89
CA GLY A 39 16.27 -21.77 9.04
C GLY A 39 15.44 -20.76 8.25
N LYS A 40 14.26 -21.14 7.77
CA LYS A 40 13.40 -20.30 6.95
C LYS A 40 12.69 -19.31 7.85
N SER A 41 13.16 -18.08 7.81
CA SER A 41 12.35 -16.96 8.27
C SER A 41 11.08 -16.86 7.43
N GLU A 42 9.96 -16.66 8.10
CA GLU A 42 8.67 -16.41 7.45
C GLU A 42 8.44 -14.90 7.36
N THR A 43 7.61 -14.46 6.42
CA THR A 43 7.30 -13.05 6.25
C THR A 43 5.80 -12.82 6.38
N VAL A 44 5.40 -11.88 7.23
CA VAL A 44 4.03 -11.39 7.32
C VAL A 44 4.00 -9.96 6.81
N SER A 45 3.09 -9.68 5.88
CA SER A 45 2.90 -8.32 5.37
C SER A 45 1.47 -7.87 5.56
N LYS A 46 1.31 -6.58 5.86
CA LYS A 46 0.03 -5.90 5.91
C LYS A 46 0.18 -4.55 5.22
N SER A 47 -0.87 -4.14 4.54
CA SER A 47 -0.83 -2.87 3.82
C SER A 47 -2.14 -2.12 3.94
N TYR A 48 -2.02 -0.82 3.77
CA TYR A 48 -3.06 0.16 4.05
C TYR A 48 -3.20 1.09 2.86
N ASP A 49 -4.40 1.15 2.31
CA ASP A 49 -4.72 2.02 1.17
C ASP A 49 -5.34 3.34 1.60
N ASN A 50 -5.63 3.50 2.89
CA ASN A 50 -6.24 4.70 3.44
C ASN A 50 -5.33 5.92 3.14
N PRO A 51 -5.90 7.03 2.66
CA PRO A 51 -5.16 8.26 2.56
C PRO A 51 -4.83 8.71 3.99
N ILE A 52 -3.56 8.99 4.26
CA ILE A 52 -3.09 9.50 5.55
C ILE A 52 -2.20 10.71 5.28
N HIS A 53 -2.25 11.69 6.19
CA HIS A 53 -1.32 12.81 6.15
C HIS A 53 -0.16 12.51 7.08
N LEU A 54 0.97 12.12 6.51
CA LEU A 54 2.17 11.77 7.27
C LEU A 54 2.98 13.02 7.56
N THR A 55 3.19 13.30 8.85
CA THR A 55 4.14 14.30 9.32
C THR A 55 5.42 13.66 9.82
N PHE A 56 6.47 14.46 10.00
CA PHE A 56 7.72 13.97 10.59
C PHE A 56 7.53 13.44 12.02
N GLU A 57 6.67 14.12 12.80
CA GLU A 57 6.31 13.72 14.17
C GLU A 57 5.62 12.35 14.21
N ASP A 58 4.78 12.03 13.22
CA ASP A 58 4.17 10.71 13.12
C ASP A 58 5.21 9.59 12.94
N MET A 59 6.31 9.86 12.23
CA MET A 59 7.42 8.91 12.08
C MET A 59 8.23 8.78 13.37
N GLU A 60 8.44 9.87 14.11
CA GLU A 60 9.05 9.87 15.45
C GLU A 60 8.22 9.01 16.41
N ASN A 61 6.89 9.20 16.40
CA ASN A 61 5.95 8.41 17.20
C ASN A 61 5.99 6.91 16.85
N LEU A 62 6.09 6.56 15.57
CA LEU A 62 6.27 5.17 15.14
C LEU A 62 7.57 4.59 15.68
N HIS A 63 8.67 5.33 15.53
CA HIS A 63 9.98 4.92 15.99
C HIS A 63 9.97 4.64 17.50
N HIS A 64 9.44 5.55 18.30
CA HIS A 64 9.32 5.37 19.75
C HIS A 64 8.44 4.18 20.13
N LYS A 65 7.30 3.98 19.46
CA LYS A 65 6.44 2.81 19.71
C LYS A 65 7.15 1.48 19.43
N ILE A 66 7.97 1.40 18.38
CA ILE A 66 8.75 0.20 18.05
C ILE A 66 9.84 -0.03 19.11
N ILE A 67 10.60 1.01 19.47
CA ILE A 67 11.66 0.90 20.48
C ILE A 67 11.07 0.51 21.84
N GLN A 68 9.97 1.12 22.26
CA GLN A 68 9.28 0.76 23.51
C GLN A 68 8.79 -0.70 23.48
N ALA A 69 8.28 -1.16 22.34
CA ALA A 69 7.87 -2.56 22.20
C ALA A 69 9.05 -3.54 22.21
N LEU A 70 10.28 -3.09 22.00
CA LEU A 70 11.48 -3.93 22.10
C LEU A 70 11.93 -4.14 23.55
N GLU A 71 11.59 -3.24 24.47
CA GLU A 71 11.98 -3.33 25.88
C GLU A 71 11.42 -4.56 26.60
N GLN A 72 10.31 -5.12 26.11
CA GLN A 72 9.72 -6.35 26.66
C GLN A 72 10.53 -7.62 26.31
N TYR A 73 11.50 -7.52 25.42
CA TYR A 73 12.30 -8.63 24.92
C TYR A 73 13.76 -8.52 25.33
N ASN A 74 14.45 -9.66 25.41
CA ASN A 74 15.91 -9.67 25.59
C ASN A 74 16.60 -9.41 24.24
N VAL A 75 16.84 -8.14 23.94
CA VAL A 75 17.38 -7.69 22.66
C VAL A 75 18.90 -7.58 22.74
N VAL A 76 19.59 -8.28 21.83
CA VAL A 76 21.07 -8.27 21.71
C VAL A 76 21.54 -7.07 20.89
N SER A 77 20.81 -6.75 19.82
CA SER A 77 21.14 -5.65 18.91
C SER A 77 19.89 -5.11 18.23
N VAL A 78 19.88 -3.79 18.01
CA VAL A 78 18.87 -3.08 17.22
C VAL A 78 19.60 -2.17 16.24
N THR A 79 19.32 -2.33 14.96
CA THR A 79 19.77 -1.43 13.90
C THR A 79 18.56 -0.82 13.24
N ALA A 80 18.50 0.51 13.18
CA ALA A 80 17.43 1.25 12.50
C ALA A 80 18.01 1.98 11.28
N GLY A 81 17.40 1.79 10.11
CA GLY A 81 17.76 2.44 8.86
C GLY A 81 16.54 3.16 8.26
N PHE A 82 16.76 4.37 7.76
CA PHE A 82 15.73 5.19 7.15
C PHE A 82 16.18 5.56 5.74
N THR A 83 15.38 5.21 4.73
CA THR A 83 15.65 5.57 3.33
C THR A 83 14.59 6.53 2.83
N LEU A 84 15.00 7.72 2.43
CA LEU A 84 14.15 8.69 1.75
C LEU A 84 14.27 8.49 0.24
N TYR A 85 13.14 8.43 -0.44
CA TYR A 85 13.06 8.41 -1.91
C TYR A 85 12.48 9.73 -2.40
N TYR A 86 13.26 10.43 -3.23
CA TYR A 86 12.90 11.72 -3.81
C TYR A 86 12.36 11.58 -5.23
N SER A 87 11.68 12.61 -5.73
CA SER A 87 11.03 12.59 -7.05
C SER A 87 11.99 12.44 -8.23
N GLN A 88 13.26 12.84 -8.09
CA GLN A 88 14.25 12.66 -9.16
C GLN A 88 14.96 11.30 -9.13
N ASN A 89 14.37 10.30 -8.45
CA ASN A 89 14.95 8.96 -8.28
C ASN A 89 16.26 8.96 -7.47
N THR A 90 16.54 10.07 -6.78
CA THR A 90 17.58 10.17 -5.76
C THR A 90 17.08 9.48 -4.49
N LYS A 91 17.98 8.78 -3.81
CA LYS A 91 17.71 8.15 -2.53
C LYS A 91 18.77 8.56 -1.52
N GLU A 92 18.34 8.81 -0.30
CA GLU A 92 19.22 9.08 0.82
C GLU A 92 18.98 8.06 1.93
N TYR A 93 20.07 7.53 2.48
CA TYR A 93 20.04 6.55 3.54
C TYR A 93 20.61 7.14 4.82
N PHE A 94 19.87 6.98 5.91
CA PHE A 94 20.23 7.39 7.25
C PHE A 94 20.28 6.16 8.15
N SER A 95 21.37 6.00 8.88
CA SER A 95 21.60 4.86 9.78
C SER A 95 21.02 5.06 11.19
N SER A 96 20.34 6.19 11.44
CA SER A 96 19.67 6.45 12.72
C SER A 96 18.59 7.52 12.54
N PHE A 97 17.64 7.57 13.48
CA PHE A 97 16.56 8.54 13.45
C PHE A 97 17.06 9.96 13.73
N GLU A 98 18.07 10.11 14.59
CA GLU A 98 18.68 11.40 14.92
C GLU A 98 19.37 12.00 13.71
N ARG A 99 20.05 11.18 12.89
CA ARG A 99 20.66 11.63 11.63
C ARG A 99 19.60 12.11 10.64
N LEU A 100 18.46 11.43 10.58
CA LEU A 100 17.31 11.85 9.79
C LEU A 100 16.72 13.17 10.32
N ARG A 101 16.64 13.35 11.64
CA ARG A 101 16.14 14.60 12.27
C ARG A 101 17.07 15.80 12.03
N LEU A 102 18.37 15.56 12.03
CA LEU A 102 19.39 16.58 11.75
C LEU A 102 19.45 16.96 10.26
N HIS A 103 18.81 16.17 9.39
CA HIS A 103 18.71 16.49 7.98
C HIS A 103 17.85 17.74 7.79
N ASN A 104 18.47 18.83 7.36
CA ASN A 104 17.79 20.09 7.11
C ASN A 104 17.01 20.00 5.80
N ALA A 105 15.68 19.89 5.88
CA ALA A 105 14.76 19.85 4.73
C ALA A 105 14.72 21.16 3.91
N GLY A 106 15.53 22.16 4.26
CA GLY A 106 15.48 23.53 3.74
C GLY A 106 15.81 23.72 2.25
N ALA A 107 16.20 22.69 1.50
CA ALA A 107 16.45 22.82 0.05
C ALA A 107 16.12 21.57 -0.79
N SER A 108 15.65 20.49 -0.19
CA SER A 108 15.65 19.18 -0.87
C SER A 108 14.28 18.84 -1.44
N GLU A 109 14.33 18.16 -2.57
CA GLU A 109 13.24 17.72 -3.43
C GLU A 109 12.05 17.10 -2.67
N PRO A 110 10.83 17.10 -3.24
CA PRO A 110 9.69 16.44 -2.60
C PRO A 110 9.98 14.94 -2.38
N VAL A 111 9.75 14.49 -1.15
CA VAL A 111 9.85 13.08 -0.77
C VAL A 111 8.63 12.32 -1.29
N GLU A 112 8.85 11.32 -2.13
CA GLU A 112 7.81 10.44 -2.67
C GLU A 112 7.48 9.31 -1.69
N SER A 113 8.49 8.71 -1.07
CA SER A 113 8.29 7.65 -0.09
C SER A 113 9.42 7.57 0.92
N VAL A 114 9.10 7.01 2.09
CA VAL A 114 10.04 6.75 3.18
C VAL A 114 10.00 5.27 3.50
N LEU A 115 11.16 4.64 3.59
CA LEU A 115 11.31 3.26 4.03
C LEU A 115 12.05 3.22 5.36
N CYS A 116 11.38 2.79 6.41
CA CYS A 116 11.95 2.50 7.70
C CYS A 116 12.26 1.00 7.78
N LYS A 117 13.52 0.65 8.02
CA LYS A 117 13.99 -0.73 8.18
C LYS A 117 14.56 -0.90 9.58
N TYR A 118 14.08 -1.88 10.32
CA TYR A 118 14.63 -2.26 11.62
C TYR A 118 15.13 -3.69 11.56
N GLU A 119 16.38 -3.91 11.91
CA GLU A 119 17.00 -5.22 12.04
C GLU A 119 17.28 -5.45 13.53
N ILE A 120 16.63 -6.46 14.09
CA ILE A 120 16.61 -6.71 15.53
C ILE A 120 17.08 -8.14 15.79
N LEU A 121 17.94 -8.32 16.79
CA LEU A 121 18.36 -9.63 17.28
C LEU A 121 17.75 -9.88 18.65
N ILE A 122 16.83 -10.84 18.75
CA ILE A 122 16.09 -11.18 19.98
C ILE A 122 16.50 -12.58 20.45
N VAL A 123 16.80 -12.72 21.74
CA VAL A 123 16.98 -14.03 22.39
C VAL A 123 15.66 -14.41 23.06
N LEU A 124 15.01 -15.46 22.56
CA LEU A 124 13.79 -15.98 23.16
C LEU A 124 14.12 -16.82 24.40
N PRO A 125 13.27 -16.82 25.44
CA PRO A 125 13.53 -17.62 26.65
C PRO A 125 13.58 -19.13 26.35
N ASN A 126 12.88 -19.58 25.30
CA ASN A 126 12.83 -20.98 24.90
C ASN A 126 14.01 -21.42 24.03
N VAL A 127 14.80 -20.48 23.49
CA VAL A 127 15.88 -20.78 22.54
C VAL A 127 17.10 -19.93 22.91
N ALA A 128 18.18 -20.57 23.36
CA ALA A 128 19.40 -19.87 23.76
C ALA A 128 20.13 -19.12 22.61
N LYS A 129 19.68 -19.30 21.36
CA LYS A 129 20.23 -18.64 20.18
C LYS A 129 19.48 -17.35 19.88
N ALA A 130 20.23 -16.30 19.56
CA ALA A 130 19.67 -15.06 19.05
C ALA A 130 19.03 -15.29 17.67
N GLN A 131 17.85 -14.71 17.47
CA GLN A 131 17.07 -14.79 16.25
C GLN A 131 16.95 -13.40 15.63
N THR A 132 17.11 -13.34 14.31
CA THR A 132 17.02 -12.10 13.55
C THR A 132 15.58 -11.84 13.13
N TYR A 133 15.10 -10.64 13.41
CA TYR A 133 13.83 -10.09 12.96
C TYR A 133 14.10 -8.87 12.09
N GLU A 134 13.39 -8.76 10.97
CA GLU A 134 13.46 -7.59 10.10
C GLU A 134 12.07 -6.98 9.97
N ILE A 135 11.93 -5.70 10.32
CA ILE A 135 10.69 -4.93 10.20
C ILE A 135 10.91 -3.84 9.15
N SER A 136 10.21 -3.95 8.04
CA SER A 136 10.27 -3.04 6.90
C SER A 136 8.93 -2.32 6.74
N ILE A 137 8.91 -1.02 7.01
CA ILE A 137 7.73 -0.17 6.92
C ILE A 137 7.96 0.86 5.82
N ARG A 138 7.23 0.74 4.73
CA ARG A 138 7.25 1.70 3.62
C ARG A 138 6.01 2.58 3.68
N MET A 139 6.23 3.88 3.58
CA MET A 139 5.22 4.91 3.59
C MET A 139 5.32 5.72 2.30
N VAL A 140 4.21 5.89 1.59
CA VAL A 140 4.16 6.61 0.31
C VAL A 140 3.36 7.90 0.48
N SER A 141 3.95 9.03 0.08
CA SER A 141 3.30 10.32 0.11
C SER A 141 2.31 10.47 -1.04
N ARG A 142 1.03 10.68 -0.73
CA ARG A 142 -0.01 10.97 -1.75
C ARG A 142 0.17 12.34 -2.41
N LEU A 143 0.93 13.27 -1.79
CA LEU A 143 1.26 14.57 -2.40
C LEU A 143 2.15 14.40 -3.64
N ALA A 144 2.99 13.35 -3.68
CA ALA A 144 3.76 13.02 -4.87
C ALA A 144 2.86 12.66 -6.05
N ILE A 145 1.74 11.95 -5.82
CA ILE A 145 0.79 11.56 -6.87
C ILE A 145 0.15 12.78 -7.52
N VAL A 146 -0.23 13.78 -6.72
CA VAL A 146 -0.85 15.01 -7.22
C VAL A 146 0.13 15.78 -8.13
N ARG A 147 1.41 15.82 -7.76
CA ARG A 147 2.45 16.46 -8.60
C ARG A 147 2.69 15.70 -9.90
N VAL A 148 2.79 14.38 -9.84
CA VAL A 148 2.93 13.54 -11.05
C VAL A 148 1.74 13.71 -11.99
N MET A 149 0.52 13.86 -11.45
CA MET A 149 -0.66 14.16 -12.25
C MET A 149 -0.60 15.55 -12.90
N GLN A 150 -0.02 16.55 -12.23
CA GLN A 150 0.22 17.89 -12.81
C GLN A 150 1.29 17.86 -13.89
N GLU A 151 2.31 17.01 -13.74
CA GLU A 151 3.40 16.83 -14.72
C GLU A 151 2.98 16.01 -15.95
N GLY A 152 1.83 15.31 -15.89
CA GLY A 152 1.27 14.58 -17.03
C GLY A 152 1.94 13.23 -17.32
N ASP A 153 2.81 12.73 -16.43
CA ASP A 153 3.45 11.41 -16.58
C ASP A 153 2.50 10.28 -16.14
N VAL A 154 1.75 9.76 -17.11
CA VAL A 154 0.76 8.69 -16.92
C VAL A 154 1.42 7.39 -16.43
N THR A 155 2.67 7.11 -16.83
CA THR A 155 3.38 5.88 -16.44
C THR A 155 3.75 5.91 -14.97
N ARG A 156 4.29 7.04 -14.51
CA ARG A 156 4.62 7.25 -13.11
C ARG A 156 3.35 7.34 -12.25
N PHE A 157 2.27 7.94 -12.77
CA PHE A 157 0.98 7.96 -12.11
C PHE A 157 0.41 6.57 -11.86
N ILE A 158 0.37 5.69 -12.86
CA ILE A 158 -0.12 4.30 -12.72
C ILE A 158 0.73 3.54 -11.69
N ARG A 159 2.05 3.71 -11.72
CA ARG A 159 2.98 3.07 -10.78
C ARG A 159 2.70 3.46 -9.33
N ILE A 160 2.51 4.75 -9.05
CA ILE A 160 2.27 5.23 -7.69
C ILE A 160 0.81 4.99 -7.26
N MET A 161 -0.16 4.99 -8.19
CA MET A 161 -1.55 4.66 -7.88
C MET A 161 -1.71 3.20 -7.42
N GLY A 162 -0.90 2.29 -7.98
CA GLY A 162 -0.82 0.89 -7.53
C GLY A 162 -0.07 0.69 -6.21
N GLN A 163 0.63 1.72 -5.72
CA GLN A 163 1.32 1.66 -4.43
C GLN A 163 0.35 1.98 -3.28
N ARG A 164 0.37 1.10 -2.29
CA ARG A 164 -0.41 1.26 -1.05
C ARG A 164 0.21 2.37 -0.21
N THR A 165 -0.61 3.12 0.53
CA THR A 165 -0.16 4.30 1.28
C THR A 165 0.83 3.94 2.37
N VAL A 166 0.61 2.82 3.05
CA VAL A 166 1.57 2.22 3.99
C VAL A 166 1.63 0.72 3.73
N SER A 167 2.84 0.15 3.68
CA SER A 167 3.05 -1.30 3.67
C SER A 167 4.06 -1.66 4.76
N ALA A 168 3.64 -2.52 5.68
CA ALA A 168 4.49 -3.09 6.72
C ALA A 168 4.76 -4.56 6.38
N GLU A 169 6.02 -4.94 6.40
CA GLU A 169 6.52 -6.27 6.12
C GLU A 169 7.45 -6.67 7.25
N ILE A 170 7.21 -7.83 7.86
CA ILE A 170 7.96 -8.31 9.01
C ILE A 170 8.44 -9.72 8.68
N THR A 171 9.74 -9.90 8.66
CA THR A 171 10.39 -11.20 8.55
C THR A 171 10.71 -11.68 9.96
N TYR A 172 10.23 -12.87 10.30
CA TYR A 172 10.21 -13.40 11.65
C TYR A 172 10.59 -14.88 11.72
N VAL A 173 10.98 -15.29 12.93
CA VAL A 173 11.16 -16.69 13.30
C VAL A 173 10.00 -17.16 14.17
N ASP A 174 9.54 -16.33 15.11
CA ASP A 174 8.30 -16.54 15.89
C ASP A 174 7.18 -15.59 15.43
N TYR A 175 6.05 -16.19 15.05
CA TYR A 175 4.86 -15.46 14.60
C TYR A 175 4.22 -14.59 15.70
N THR A 176 4.34 -14.99 16.97
CA THR A 176 3.76 -14.27 18.11
C THR A 176 4.38 -12.88 18.25
N VAL A 177 5.71 -12.82 18.16
CA VAL A 177 6.48 -11.58 18.18
C VAL A 177 6.11 -10.71 16.97
N ALA A 178 6.08 -11.29 15.78
CA ALA A 178 5.69 -10.60 14.56
C ALA A 178 4.28 -10.00 14.63
N ARG A 179 3.33 -10.73 15.21
CA ARG A 179 1.94 -10.29 15.39
C ARG A 179 1.85 -9.09 16.32
N THR A 180 2.63 -9.05 17.39
CA THR A 180 2.69 -7.90 18.31
C THR A 180 3.19 -6.65 17.58
N PHE A 181 4.30 -6.76 16.83
CA PHE A 181 4.81 -5.64 16.04
C PHE A 181 3.83 -5.18 14.97
N LEU A 182 3.19 -6.12 14.27
CA LEU A 182 2.17 -5.80 13.28
C LEU A 182 0.97 -5.07 13.92
N ALA A 183 0.57 -5.47 15.13
CA ALA A 183 -0.51 -4.80 15.87
C ALA A 183 -0.13 -3.36 16.27
N ILE A 184 1.12 -3.13 16.69
CA ILE A 184 1.62 -1.78 17.01
C ILE A 184 1.62 -0.88 15.76
N VAL A 185 2.07 -1.41 14.62
CA VAL A 185 2.02 -0.67 13.34
C VAL A 185 0.57 -0.43 12.95
N ASP A 186 -0.33 -1.40 13.15
CA ASP A 186 -1.76 -1.25 12.86
C ASP A 186 -2.42 -0.16 13.70
N GLU A 187 -2.13 -0.14 14.99
CA GLU A 187 -2.61 0.90 15.90
C GLU A 187 -2.05 2.27 15.49
N TRP A 188 -0.75 2.36 15.23
CA TRP A 188 -0.12 3.60 14.78
C TRP A 188 -0.78 4.13 13.50
N VAL A 189 -0.99 3.30 12.46
CA VAL A 189 -1.68 3.72 11.23
C VAL A 189 -3.09 4.26 11.52
N ARG A 190 -3.80 3.70 12.50
CA ARG A 190 -5.13 4.18 12.90
C ARG A 190 -5.09 5.51 13.67
N THR A 191 -4.00 5.79 14.38
CA THR A 191 -3.84 7.06 15.12
C THR A 191 -3.53 8.25 14.22
N ILE A 192 -2.96 8.02 13.03
CA ILE A 192 -2.64 9.10 12.08
C ILE A 192 -3.94 9.69 11.55
N PRO A 193 -4.13 11.02 11.62
CA PRO A 193 -5.32 11.65 11.08
C PRO A 193 -5.40 11.42 9.58
N GLY A 194 -6.44 10.71 9.15
CA GLY A 194 -6.83 10.67 7.74
C GLY A 194 -7.29 12.05 7.28
N PRO A 195 -7.12 12.41 5.99
CA PRO A 195 -7.69 13.63 5.48
C PRO A 195 -9.19 13.58 5.72
N VAL A 196 -9.71 14.69 6.25
CA VAL A 196 -11.14 14.95 6.46
C VAL A 196 -11.80 15.17 5.08
N GLY A 197 -11.73 14.15 4.23
CA GLY A 197 -12.35 14.13 2.92
C GLY A 197 -13.83 13.91 3.11
N LYS A 198 -14.57 15.03 3.18
CA LYS A 198 -16.03 15.12 3.10
C LYS A 198 -16.60 13.92 2.32
N ASN A 199 -17.42 13.11 2.98
CA ASN A 199 -18.13 11.93 2.44
C ASN A 199 -18.83 12.13 1.07
N PHE A 200 -18.93 13.36 0.60
CA PHE A 200 -19.43 13.78 -0.70
C PHE A 200 -18.73 13.09 -1.89
N ILE A 201 -17.39 12.93 -1.90
CA ILE A 201 -16.71 12.30 -3.05
C ILE A 201 -17.03 10.78 -3.10
N LYS A 202 -17.08 10.12 -1.93
CA LYS A 202 -17.49 8.70 -1.85
C LYS A 202 -18.97 8.50 -2.21
N ASN A 203 -19.83 9.49 -1.95
CA ASN A 203 -21.23 9.49 -2.38
C ASN A 203 -21.43 9.80 -3.88
N LEU A 204 -20.49 10.49 -4.52
CA LEU A 204 -20.49 10.74 -5.98
C LEU A 204 -19.87 9.58 -6.77
N GLN A 205 -19.00 8.78 -6.16
CA GLN A 205 -18.40 7.58 -6.75
C GLN A 205 -19.43 6.56 -7.29
N PRO A 206 -20.56 6.23 -6.63
CA PRO A 206 -21.56 5.34 -7.21
C PRO A 206 -22.26 5.95 -8.43
N TYR A 207 -22.25 7.27 -8.63
CA TYR A 207 -22.85 7.92 -9.80
C TYR A 207 -21.93 7.99 -11.03
N SER A 208 -20.67 7.54 -10.90
CA SER A 208 -19.68 7.54 -11.99
C SER A 208 -20.12 6.74 -13.22
N HIS A 209 -20.81 5.60 -13.03
CA HIS A 209 -21.30 4.79 -14.14
C HIS A 209 -22.36 5.49 -15.00
N TRP A 210 -22.95 6.60 -14.52
CA TRP A 210 -23.91 7.42 -15.25
C TRP A 210 -23.24 8.50 -16.11
N ILE A 211 -21.99 8.87 -15.78
CA ILE A 211 -21.21 9.89 -16.49
C ILE A 211 -21.05 9.56 -17.99
N PRO A 212 -20.71 8.33 -18.42
CA PRO A 212 -20.59 8.00 -19.84
C PRO A 212 -21.90 8.18 -20.62
N ARG A 213 -23.05 7.96 -19.97
CA ARG A 213 -24.38 8.13 -20.59
C ARG A 213 -24.72 9.61 -20.73
N VAL A 214 -24.46 10.41 -19.70
CA VAL A 214 -24.68 11.87 -19.72
C VAL A 214 -23.77 12.54 -20.72
N VAL A 215 -22.48 12.20 -20.74
CA VAL A 215 -21.51 12.75 -21.70
C VAL A 215 -21.91 12.41 -23.13
N ARG A 216 -22.35 11.17 -23.40
CA ARG A 216 -22.83 10.78 -24.73
C ARG A 216 -24.07 11.57 -25.16
N LEU A 217 -24.99 11.85 -24.24
CA LEU A 217 -26.18 12.65 -24.54
C LEU A 217 -25.79 14.10 -24.81
N LEU A 218 -24.89 14.65 -23.99
CA LEU A 218 -24.37 16.01 -24.11
C LEU A 218 -23.63 16.22 -25.43
N THR A 219 -22.78 15.27 -25.86
CA THR A 219 -22.08 15.34 -27.15
C THR A 219 -23.04 15.33 -28.33
N VAL A 220 -24.09 14.50 -28.30
CA VAL A 220 -25.12 14.50 -29.35
C VAL A 220 -25.85 15.84 -29.41
N THR A 221 -26.29 16.38 -28.27
CA THR A 221 -26.91 17.73 -28.24
C THR A 221 -25.96 18.81 -28.73
N ALA A 222 -24.68 18.75 -28.38
CA ALA A 222 -23.69 19.72 -28.84
C ALA A 222 -23.51 19.64 -30.37
N VAL A 223 -23.42 18.44 -30.93
CA VAL A 223 -23.34 18.25 -32.39
C VAL A 223 -24.59 18.77 -33.10
N VAL A 224 -25.78 18.50 -32.55
CA VAL A 224 -27.04 19.00 -33.13
C VAL A 224 -27.11 20.52 -33.07
N LEU A 225 -26.71 21.14 -31.96
CA LEU A 225 -26.68 22.61 -31.84
C LEU A 225 -25.66 23.23 -32.81
N ILE A 226 -24.48 22.63 -32.95
CA ILE A 226 -23.47 23.07 -33.91
C ILE A 226 -24.00 22.96 -35.34
N LEU A 227 -24.64 21.85 -35.70
CA LEU A 227 -25.25 21.69 -37.03
C LEU A 227 -26.39 22.68 -37.25
N ALA A 228 -27.22 22.95 -36.23
CA ALA A 228 -28.30 23.93 -36.32
C ALA A 228 -27.80 25.37 -36.51
N ASP A 229 -26.60 25.71 -36.02
CA ASP A 229 -25.95 27.01 -36.28
C ASP A 229 -25.23 27.05 -37.65
N LEU A 230 -24.67 25.92 -38.10
CA LEU A 230 -23.96 25.83 -39.39
C LEU A 230 -24.87 25.75 -40.61
N VAL A 231 -26.02 25.09 -40.51
CA VAL A 231 -26.99 24.93 -41.61
C VAL A 231 -27.51 26.28 -42.16
N PRO A 232 -27.98 27.24 -41.35
CA PRO A 232 -28.43 28.54 -41.87
C PRO A 232 -27.30 29.32 -42.55
N ARG A 233 -26.07 29.25 -42.03
CA ARG A 233 -24.89 29.88 -42.66
C ARG A 233 -24.56 29.31 -44.04
N PHE A 234 -24.78 28.01 -44.25
CA PHE A 234 -24.58 27.38 -45.55
C PHE A 234 -25.68 27.74 -46.56
N ILE A 235 -26.92 27.91 -46.10
CA ILE A 235 -28.07 28.27 -46.96
C ILE A 235 -27.98 29.75 -47.39
N GLU A 236 -27.56 30.66 -46.51
CA GLU A 236 -27.31 32.07 -46.88
C GLU A 236 -26.16 32.22 -47.88
N GLY A 237 -25.10 31.40 -47.76
CA GLY A 237 -23.98 31.40 -48.70
C GLY A 237 -24.33 30.88 -50.10
N SER A 238 -25.33 29.99 -50.25
CA SER A 238 -25.72 29.44 -51.56
C SER A 238 -26.67 30.35 -52.35
N ASN A 239 -27.40 31.24 -51.68
CA ASN A 239 -28.30 32.18 -52.37
C ASN A 239 -27.54 33.31 -53.07
N GLN A 240 -26.37 33.71 -52.59
CA GLN A 240 -25.55 34.74 -53.26
C GLN A 240 -24.87 34.23 -54.53
N SER A 241 -24.52 32.94 -54.61
CA SER A 241 -23.92 32.34 -55.81
C SER A 241 -24.96 32.03 -56.91
N LEU A 242 -26.21 31.73 -56.55
CA LEU A 242 -27.30 31.54 -57.52
C LEU A 242 -27.85 32.85 -58.09
N GLN A 243 -27.86 33.96 -57.35
CA GLN A 243 -28.30 35.26 -57.89
C GLN A 243 -27.33 35.87 -58.91
N ASN A 244 -26.04 35.48 -58.89
CA ASN A 244 -25.05 35.94 -59.88
C ASN A 244 -25.07 35.11 -61.18
N LEU A 245 -25.75 33.96 -61.21
CA LEU A 245 -25.83 33.07 -62.37
C LEU A 245 -27.09 33.30 -63.23
N VAL A 246 -28.03 34.13 -62.78
CA VAL A 246 -29.31 34.43 -63.48
C VAL A 246 -29.36 35.90 -63.95
N ARG A 247 -28.22 36.50 -64.29
CA ARG A 247 -28.23 37.71 -65.14
C ARG A 247 -28.30 37.27 -66.60
N PRO A 248 -29.40 37.56 -67.34
CA PRO A 248 -29.45 37.27 -68.75
C PRO A 248 -28.42 38.14 -69.48
N PHE A 249 -27.60 37.48 -70.29
CA PHE A 249 -26.73 38.09 -71.27
C PHE A 249 -27.62 38.77 -72.33
N CYS A 250 -27.80 40.10 -72.24
CA CYS A 250 -28.35 40.91 -73.32
C CYS A 250 -27.25 41.87 -73.79
N ILE A 251 -26.73 41.58 -74.98
CA ILE A 251 -25.98 42.49 -75.85
C ILE A 251 -26.99 43.38 -76.56
#